data_AF-A0A528MZT2-F1
#
_entry.id   AF-A0A528MZT2-F1
#
_cell.length_a   1.000
_cell.length_b   1.000
_cell.length_c   1.000
_cell.angle_alpha   90.00
_cell.angle_beta   90.00
_cell.angle_gamma   90.00
#
_symmetry.space_group_name_H-M   'P 1'
#
loop_
_entity.id
_entity.type
_entity.pdbx_description
1 polymer ?
#
loop_
_entity_poly.entity_id
_entity_poly.type
_entity_poly.pdbx_seq_one_letter_code
_entity_poly.pdbx_strand_id
1 'polypeptide(L)' 'LSVRNLSISVGPSGKRIVDGLNFDLAPSDMLALVGESGSGKTMAARSIVSLLPAPLVTAPDCSIHFEGQELT' A
#
# COMPACT_ATOMS: atom_id res chain seq x y z
N LEU A 1 5.38 -10.78 -4.89
CA LEU A 1 4.96 -9.68 -4.01
C LEU A 1 3.53 -9.97 -3.54
N SER A 2 3.30 -9.98 -2.23
CA SER A 2 1.96 -10.14 -1.64
C SER A 2 1.72 -8.94 -0.73
N VAL A 3 0.59 -8.27 -0.92
CA VAL A 3 0.16 -7.14 -0.09
C VAL A 3 -1.15 -7.50 0.56
N ARG A 4 -1.23 -7.35 1.88
CA ARG A 4 -2.40 -7.63 2.68
C ARG A 4 -2.77 -6.43 3.53
N ASN A 5 -4.06 -6.09 3.48
CA ASN A 5 -4.69 -5.04 4.26
C ASN A 5 -3.95 -3.69 4.22
N LEU A 6 -3.46 -3.31 3.03
CA LEU A 6 -2.81 -2.02 2.87
C LEU A 6 -3.84 -0.91 3.00
N SER A 7 -3.79 -0.24 4.15
CA SER A 7 -4.62 0.90 4.49
C SER A 7 -3.73 2.10 4.81
N ILE A 8 -4.06 3.27 4.26
CA ILE A 8 -3.26 4.50 4.40
C ILE A 8 -4.14 5.62 4.92
N SER A 9 -3.69 6.32 5.96
CA SER A 9 -4.42 7.47 6.53
C SER A 9 -3.51 8.68 6.77
N VAL A 10 -4.10 9.87 6.83
CA VAL A 10 -3.41 11.11 7.23
C VAL A 10 -3.24 11.11 8.75
N GLY A 11 -2.10 10.62 9.26
CA GLY A 11 -1.91 10.34 10.67
C GLY A 11 -2.80 9.20 11.19
N PRO A 12 -2.67 8.81 12.47
CA PRO A 12 -3.35 7.63 13.02
C PRO A 12 -4.88 7.72 13.07
N SER A 13 -5.42 8.94 13.17
CA SER A 13 -6.85 9.20 13.35
C SER A 13 -7.45 10.07 12.24
N GLY A 14 -6.67 10.41 11.21
CA GLY A 14 -7.15 11.27 10.14
C GLY A 14 -7.81 10.52 8.99
N LYS A 15 -7.99 11.25 7.90
CA LYS A 15 -8.73 10.75 6.73
C LYS A 15 -8.02 9.54 6.11
N ARG A 16 -8.78 8.48 5.86
CA ARG A 16 -8.35 7.31 5.10
C ARG A 16 -8.27 7.63 3.61
N ILE A 17 -7.15 7.27 2.98
CA ILE A 17 -6.83 7.48 1.56
C ILE A 17 -6.91 6.17 0.79
N VAL A 18 -6.39 5.09 1.38
CA VAL A 18 -6.46 3.73 0.85
C VAL A 18 -7.08 2.86 1.95
N ASP A 19 -7.99 1.97 1.58
CA ASP A 19 -8.73 1.14 2.52
C ASP A 19 -8.64 -0.33 2.13
N GLY A 20 -7.88 -1.11 2.91
CA GLY A 20 -7.85 -2.57 2.80
C GLY A 20 -7.44 -3.10 1.43
N LEU A 21 -6.42 -2.53 0.77
CA LEU A 21 -5.95 -3.06 -0.52
C LEU A 21 -5.24 -4.40 -0.32
N ASN A 22 -5.69 -5.42 -1.07
CA ASN A 22 -5.13 -6.76 -1.07
C ASN A 22 -4.82 -7.17 -2.51
N PHE A 23 -3.60 -7.64 -2.78
CA PHE A 23 -3.26 -8.24 -4.06
C PHE A 23 -2.03 -9.14 -3.97
N ASP A 24 -1.90 -10.02 -4.96
CA ASP A 24 -0.71 -10.81 -5.23
C ASP A 24 -0.17 -10.48 -6.62
N LEU A 25 1.15 -10.42 -6.73
CA LEU A 25 1.86 -10.24 -7.97
C LEU A 25 2.96 -11.31 -8.06
N ALA A 26 2.79 -12.23 -9.00
CA ALA A 26 3.75 -13.31 -9.24
C ALA A 26 5.01 -12.78 -9.96
N PRO A 27 6.12 -13.52 -9.88
CA PRO A 27 7.28 -13.22 -10.72
C PRO A 27 6.88 -13.17 -12.20
N SER A 28 7.45 -12.21 -12.94
CA SER A 28 7.19 -11.98 -14.36
C SER A 28 5.79 -11.47 -14.74
N ASP A 29 4.89 -11.27 -13.78
CA ASP A 29 3.60 -10.63 -14.02
C ASP A 29 3.69 -9.10 -13.96
N MET A 30 2.68 -8.43 -14.54
CA MET A 30 2.48 -7.00 -14.44
C MET A 30 1.08 -6.71 -13.89
N LEU A 31 1.02 -5.98 -12.78
CA LEU A 31 -0.21 -5.44 -12.21
C LEU A 31 -0.28 -3.93 -12.47
N ALA A 32 -1.37 -3.48 -13.11
CA ALA A 32 -1.64 -2.06 -13.32
C ALA A 32 -2.72 -1.57 -12.36
N LEU A 33 -2.41 -0.53 -11.57
CA LEU A 33 -3.38 0.14 -10.71
C LEU A 33 -3.97 1.35 -11.44
N VAL A 34 -5.25 1.29 -11.79
CA VAL A 34 -5.97 2.33 -12.56
C VAL A 34 -7.09 2.96 -11.75
N GLY A 35 -7.46 4.20 -12.08
CA GLY A 35 -8.53 4.94 -11.40
C GLY A 35 -8.37 6.45 -11.54
N GLU A 36 -9.37 7.20 -11.08
CA GLU A 36 -9.43 8.67 -11.17
C GLU A 36 -8.28 9.38 -10.42
N SER A 37 -7.95 10.60 -10.84
CA SER A 37 -6.95 11.41 -10.13
C SER A 37 -7.34 11.58 -8.65
N GLY A 38 -6.38 11.43 -7.74
CA GLY A 38 -6.63 11.54 -6.30
C GLY A 38 -7.12 10.27 -5.59
N SER A 39 -7.35 9.15 -6.30
CA SER A 39 -7.84 7.89 -5.71
C SER A 39 -6.84 7.11 -4.84
N GLY A 40 -5.67 7.69 -4.52
CA GLY A 40 -4.68 7.04 -3.65
C GLY A 40 -3.64 6.13 -4.32
N LYS A 41 -3.66 5.98 -5.65
CA LYS A 41 -2.75 5.07 -6.41
C LYS A 41 -1.27 5.30 -6.11
N THR A 42 -0.82 6.56 -6.19
CA THR A 42 0.58 6.93 -5.90
C THR A 42 0.95 6.64 -4.46
N MET A 43 0.01 6.78 -3.52
CA MET A 43 0.27 6.49 -2.10
C MET A 43 0.36 4.99 -1.85
N ALA A 44 -0.53 4.19 -2.47
CA ALA A 44 -0.42 2.73 -2.45
C ALA A 44 0.95 2.26 -2.97
N ALA A 45 1.36 2.72 -4.16
CA ALA A 45 2.65 2.37 -4.74
C ALA A 45 3.85 2.78 -3.85
N ARG A 46 3.84 4.01 -3.30
CA ARG A 46 4.92 4.50 -2.42
C ARG A 46 4.98 3.77 -1.08
N SER A 47 3.84 3.33 -0.54
CA SER A 47 3.82 2.58 0.72
C SER A 47 4.51 1.23 0.63
N ILE A 48 4.42 0.56 -0.52
CA ILE A 48 5.02 -0.77 -0.75
C ILE A 48 6.56 -0.73 -0.66
N VAL A 49 7.16 0.40 -1.05
CA VAL A 49 8.61 0.62 -1.06
C VAL A 49 9.08 1.53 0.07
N SER A 50 8.28 1.70 1.13
CA SER A 50 8.61 2.51 2.31
C SER A 50 8.96 3.98 2.01
N LEU A 51 8.33 4.56 0.98
CA LEU A 51 8.51 5.96 0.55
C LEU A 51 7.28 6.85 0.85
N LEU A 52 6.44 6.43 1.81
CA LEU A 52 5.23 7.16 2.15
C LEU A 52 5.61 8.48 2.89
N PRO A 53 5.17 9.66 2.40
CA PRO A 53 5.55 10.93 3.01
C PRO A 53 4.76 11.20 4.30
N ALA A 54 5.39 11.79 5.30
CA ALA A 54 4.67 12.32 6.46
C ALA A 54 3.65 13.39 6.02
N PRO A 55 2.47 13.48 6.66
CA PRO A 55 2.04 12.73 7.85
C PRO A 55 1.30 11.42 7.54
N LEU A 56 1.43 10.86 6.34
CA LEU A 56 0.72 9.63 5.98
C LEU A 56 1.32 8.41 6.70
N VAL A 57 0.46 7.53 7.17
CA VAL A 57 0.84 6.30 7.88
C VAL A 57 0.09 5.10 7.29
N THR A 58 0.75 3.95 7.29
CA THR A 58 0.11 2.65 7.03
C THR A 58 -0.56 2.14 8.30
N ALA A 59 -1.62 1.34 8.14
CA ALA A 59 -2.26 0.70 9.28
C ALA A 59 -1.33 -0.34 9.94
N PRO A 60 -1.40 -0.56 11.26
CA PRO A 60 -0.51 -1.48 11.99
C PRO A 60 -0.64 -2.96 11.57
N ASP A 61 -1.78 -3.32 10.99
CA ASP A 61 -2.14 -4.65 10.53
C ASP A 61 -1.90 -4.84 9.02
N CYS A 62 -1.16 -3.93 8.39
CA CYS A 62 -0.66 -4.07 7.02
C CYS A 62 0.51 -5.06 6.99
N SER A 63 0.52 -5.95 5.99
CA SER A 63 1.61 -6.90 5.75
C SER A 63 2.02 -6.86 4.28
N ILE A 64 3.33 -6.76 4.05
CA ILE A 64 3.91 -6.72 2.70
C ILE A 64 5.03 -7.76 2.62
N HIS A 65 4.86 -8.75 1.77
CA HIS A 65 5.85 -9.82 1.54
C HIS A 65 6.48 -9.68 0.16
N PHE A 66 7.81 -9.66 0.11
CA PHE A 66 8.57 -9.66 -1.12
C PHE A 66 9.68 -10.71 -1.05
N GLU A 67 9.72 -11.62 -2.05
CA GLU A 67 10.73 -12.70 -2.14
C GLU A 67 10.89 -13.54 -0.85
N GLY A 68 9.78 -13.78 -0.14
CA GLY A 68 9.77 -14.55 1.11
C GLY A 68 10.21 -13.76 2.35
N GLN A 69 10.44 -12.45 2.22
CA GLN A 69 10.73 -11.54 3.34
C GLN A 69 9.55 -10.62 3.64
N GLU A 70 9.27 -10.42 4.93
CA GLU A 70 8.38 -9.37 5.41
C GLU A 70 9.11 -8.01 5.30
N LEU A 71 8.47 -7.02 4.67
CA LEU A 71 9.04 -5.68 4.50
C LEU A 71 8.56 -4.66 5.54
N THR A 72 7.49 -4.98 6.26
CA THR A 72 6.88 -4.14 7.31
C THR A 72 7.41 -4.46 8.69
#